data_AF-A0A7V9SN88-F1
#
_entry.id   AF-A0A7V9SN88-F1
#
_cell.length_a   1.000
_cell.length_b   1.000
_cell.length_c   1.000
_cell.angle_alpha   90.00
_cell.angle_beta   90.00
_cell.angle_gamma   90.00
#
_symmetry.space_group_name_H-M   'P 1'
#
loop_
_entity.id
_entity.type
_entity.pdbx_description
1 polymer ?
#
loop_
_entity_poly.entity_id
_entity_poly.type
_entity_poly.pdbx_seq_one_letter_code
_entity_poly.pdbx_strand_id
1 'polypeptide(L)' 'MSATTNAKVSHRGQTSLPAELRHRWGIEDGGEIGIIDLGDAALIVPGGLGVAQAELRRVLADRYEQGVAELDDADLVDQ' A
#
# COMPACT_ATOMS: atom_id res chain seq x y z
N MET A 1 9.67 3.25 17.16
CA MET A 1 10.90 2.50 16.80
C MET A 1 10.59 1.62 15.61
N SER A 2 11.42 1.63 14.57
CA SER A 2 11.23 0.71 13.43
C SER A 2 11.74 -0.66 13.84
N ALA A 3 10.83 -1.62 14.01
CA ALA A 3 11.20 -3.01 14.30
C ALA A 3 11.57 -3.69 12.98
N THR A 4 12.87 -3.87 12.74
CA THR A 4 13.39 -4.71 11.65
C THR A 4 13.40 -6.16 12.10
N THR A 5 12.60 -6.99 11.43
CA THR A 5 12.50 -8.44 11.72
C THR A 5 12.78 -9.24 10.46
N ASN A 6 13.61 -10.27 10.56
CA ASN A 6 13.81 -11.24 9.49
C ASN A 6 12.84 -12.40 9.63
N ALA A 7 12.21 -12.81 8.51
CA ALA A 7 11.42 -14.03 8.43
C ALA A 7 12.04 -14.97 7.40
N LYS A 8 12.13 -16.26 7.72
CA LYS A 8 12.60 -17.26 6.76
C LYS A 8 11.48 -17.61 5.80
N VAL A 9 11.83 -17.73 4.52
CA VAL A 9 10.93 -18.26 3.49
C VAL A 9 11.15 -19.77 3.43
N SER A 10 10.06 -20.52 3.47
CA SER A 10 10.08 -21.98 3.33
C SER A 10 10.43 -22.38 1.89
N HIS A 11 10.78 -23.66 1.69
CA HIS A 11 11.06 -24.22 0.36
C HIS A 11 9.89 -24.11 -0.63
N ARG A 12 8.67 -23.86 -0.15
CA ARG A 12 7.48 -23.63 -0.99
C ARG A 12 7.26 -22.15 -1.34
N GLY A 13 8.21 -21.28 -1.01
CA GLY A 13 8.10 -19.84 -1.27
C GLY A 13 7.18 -19.10 -0.29
N GLN A 14 6.81 -19.72 0.83
CA GLN A 14 5.88 -19.14 1.82
C GLN A 14 6.62 -18.68 3.06
N THR A 15 6.23 -17.54 3.63
CA THR A 15 6.64 -17.11 4.96
C THR A 15 5.42 -16.64 5.76
N SER A 16 5.48 -16.78 7.08
CA SER A 16 4.45 -16.28 7.97
C SER A 16 4.85 -14.90 8.48
N LEU A 17 3.91 -13.96 8.48
CA LEU A 17 4.12 -12.66 9.13
C LEU A 17 4.40 -12.87 10.62
N PRO A 18 5.44 -12.26 11.21
CA PRO A 18 5.73 -12.34 12.64
C PRO A 18 4.54 -11.91 13.50
N ALA A 19 4.40 -12.48 14.69
CA ALA A 19 3.26 -12.23 15.57
C ALA A 19 3.15 -10.74 15.96
N GLU A 20 4.28 -10.09 16.27
CA GLU A 20 4.29 -8.67 16.59
C GLU A 20 3.84 -7.80 15.41
N LEU A 21 4.14 -8.23 14.18
CA LEU A 21 3.73 -7.50 12.97
C LEU A 21 2.24 -7.66 12.72
N ARG A 22 1.70 -8.87 12.88
CA ARG A 22 0.25 -9.12 12.79
C ARG A 22 -0.52 -8.29 13.81
N HIS A 23 -0.02 -8.20 15.05
CA HIS A 23 -0.65 -7.42 16.11
C HIS A 23 -0.69 -5.93 15.79
N ARG A 24 0.46 -5.38 15.39
CA ARG A 24 0.56 -3.97 14.99
C ARG A 24 -0.33 -3.62 13.80
N TRP A 25 -0.58 -4.56 12.91
CA TRP A 25 -1.41 -4.37 11.73
C TRP A 25 -2.89 -4.73 11.96
N GLY A 26 -3.25 -5.24 13.14
CA GLY A 26 -4.63 -5.62 13.46
C GLY A 26 -5.16 -6.80 12.64
N ILE A 27 -4.29 -7.71 12.21
CA ILE A 27 -4.64 -8.90 11.39
C ILE A 27 -4.34 -10.22 12.13
N GLU A 28 -4.44 -10.20 13.45
CA GLU A 28 -4.14 -11.34 14.33
C GLU A 28 -5.04 -12.54 14.06
N ASP A 29 -6.32 -12.27 13.79
CA ASP A 29 -7.34 -13.26 13.48
C ASP A 29 -7.43 -13.58 11.98
N GLY A 30 -6.42 -13.14 11.21
CA GLY A 30 -6.43 -13.16 9.76
C GLY A 30 -6.72 -11.77 9.17
N GLY A 31 -6.55 -11.65 7.86
CA GLY A 31 -6.72 -10.38 7.15
C GLY A 31 -6.05 -10.42 5.79
N GLU A 32 -6.22 -9.34 5.04
CA GLU A 32 -5.64 -9.18 3.72
C GLU A 32 -4.35 -8.35 3.78
N ILE A 33 -3.36 -8.73 2.95
CA ILE A 33 -2.18 -7.93 2.69
C ILE A 33 -2.06 -7.69 1.18
N GLY A 34 -1.61 -6.49 0.82
CA GLY A 34 -1.20 -6.17 -0.53
C GLY A 34 0.29 -6.44 -0.70
N ILE A 35 0.69 -6.91 -1.88
CA ILE A 35 2.09 -7.02 -2.27
C ILE A 35 2.28 -6.17 -3.51
N ILE A 36 3.21 -5.21 -3.43
CA ILE A 36 3.63 -4.38 -4.55
C ILE A 36 5.04 -4.81 -4.93
N ASP A 37 5.20 -5.28 -6.16
CA ASP A 37 6.49 -5.64 -6.73
C ASP A 37 7.21 -4.36 -7.20
N LEU A 38 8.44 -4.17 -6.72
CA LEU A 38 9.34 -3.06 -7.08
C LEU A 38 10.56 -3.56 -7.87
N GLY A 39 10.58 -4.83 -8.29
CA GLY A 39 11.66 -5.47 -9.04
C GLY A 39 12.70 -6.14 -8.14
N ASP A 40 13.43 -5.37 -7.34
CA ASP A 40 14.45 -5.89 -6.40
C ASP A 40 13.94 -6.00 -4.95
N ALA A 41 12.75 -5.47 -4.69
CA ALA A 41 12.08 -5.49 -3.41
C ALA A 41 10.57 -5.67 -3.59
N ALA A 42 9.92 -6.14 -2.53
CA ALA A 42 8.47 -6.12 -2.43
C ALA A 42 8.06 -5.26 -1.25
N LEU A 43 7.06 -4.39 -1.46
CA LEU A 43 6.41 -3.66 -0.39
C LEU A 43 5.15 -4.40 0.04
N ILE A 44 5.05 -4.73 1.32
CA ILE A 44 3.86 -5.34 1.90
C ILE A 44 3.01 -4.26 2.56
N VAL A 45 1.72 -4.21 2.19
CA VAL A 45 0.76 -3.23 2.69
C VAL A 45 -0.30 -3.93 3.54
N PRO A 46 -0.50 -3.55 4.81
CA PRO A 46 -1.59 -4.09 5.62
C PRO A 46 -2.96 -3.63 5.09
N GLY A 47 -3.94 -4.54 5.09
CA GLY A 47 -5.30 -4.25 4.64
C GLY A 47 -5.50 -4.26 3.11
N GLY A 48 -4.51 -4.74 2.36
CA GLY A 48 -4.61 -4.89 0.91
C GLY A 48 -4.21 -3.64 0.11
N LEU A 49 -4.24 -3.77 -1.22
CA LEU A 49 -3.87 -2.67 -2.13
C LEU A 49 -4.87 -1.51 -2.11
N GLY A 50 -6.13 -1.76 -1.74
CA GLY A 50 -7.14 -0.72 -1.60
C GLY A 50 -6.76 0.35 -0.57
N VAL A 51 -6.13 -0.05 0.54
CA VAL A 51 -5.64 0.87 1.56
C VAL A 51 -4.52 1.77 1.01
N ALA A 52 -3.58 1.20 0.25
CA ALA A 52 -2.53 2.00 -0.39
C ALA A 52 -3.11 3.00 -1.41
N GLN A 53 -4.10 2.59 -2.20
CA GLN A 53 -4.75 3.48 -3.16
C GLN A 53 -5.52 4.62 -2.47
N ALA A 54 -6.25 4.31 -1.40
CA ALA A 54 -6.97 5.31 -0.61
C ALA A 54 -6.00 6.33 0.00
N GLU A 55 -4.87 5.86 0.54
CA GLU A 55 -3.85 6.73 1.11
C GLU A 55 -3.17 7.60 0.04
N LEU A 56 -2.85 7.03 -1.13
CA LEU A 56 -2.31 7.79 -2.24
C LEU A 56 -3.28 8.89 -2.69
N ARG A 57 -4.57 8.56 -2.85
CA ARG A 57 -5.60 9.56 -3.17
C ARG A 57 -5.65 10.65 -2.11
N ARG A 58 -5.66 10.28 -0.82
CA ARG A 58 -5.69 11.24 0.29
C ARG A 58 -4.51 12.21 0.27
N VAL A 59 -3.30 11.71 0.00
CA VAL A 59 -2.08 12.52 -0.04
C VAL A 59 -2.02 13.40 -1.29
N LEU A 60 -2.54 12.91 -2.41
CA LEU A 60 -2.51 13.65 -3.68
C LEU A 60 -3.72 14.55 -3.91
N ALA A 61 -4.78 14.44 -3.11
CA ALA A 61 -6.06 15.13 -3.33
C ALA A 61 -5.87 16.63 -3.64
N ASP A 62 -5.24 17.37 -2.72
CA ASP A 62 -5.05 18.82 -2.86
C ASP A 62 -4.26 19.19 -4.12
N ARG A 63 -3.23 18.41 -4.46
CA ARG A 63 -2.37 18.67 -5.63
C ARG A 63 -3.05 18.26 -6.93
N TYR A 64 -3.86 17.22 -6.89
CA TYR A 64 -4.66 16.77 -8.03
C TYR A 64 -5.71 17.82 -8.39
N GLU A 65 -6.44 18.33 -7.40
CA GLU A 65 -7.44 19.38 -7.59
C GLU A 65 -6.83 20.68 -8.14
N GLN A 66 -5.68 21.09 -7.60
CA GLN A 66 -4.92 22.23 -8.13
C GLN A 66 -4.47 22.00 -9.58
N GLY A 67 -3.92 20.83 -9.86
CA GLY A 67 -3.49 20.47 -11.21
C GLY A 67 -4.65 20.48 -12.20
N VAL A 68 -5.81 19.94 -11.83
CA VAL A 68 -7.02 19.96 -12.67
C VAL A 68 -7.50 21.39 -12.91
N ALA A 69 -7.49 22.26 -11.89
CA ALA A 69 -7.88 23.66 -12.05
C ALA A 69 -6.93 24.47 -12.95
N GLU A 70 -5.67 24.04 -13.08
CA GLU A 70 -4.66 24.64 -13.96
C GLU A 70 -4.67 24.07 -15.39
N LEU A 71 -5.40 22.99 -15.65
CA LEU A 71 -5.56 22.45 -17.01
C LEU A 71 -6.51 23.35 -17.82
N ASP A 72 -5.94 24.25 -18.61
CA ASP A 72 -6.65 25.07 -19.61
C ASP A 72 -6.88 24.29 -20.92
N ASP A 73 -7.38 23.05 -20.78
CA ASP A 73 -7.66 22.15 -21.91
C ASP A 73 -9.17 21.92 -22.00
N ALA A 74 -9.80 22.52 -23.02
CA ALA A 74 -11.24 22.48 -23.23
C ALA A 74 -11.79 21.05 -23.42
N ASP A 75 -10.94 20.10 -23.83
CA ASP A 75 -11.33 18.71 -24.07
C ASP A 75 -11.42 17.88 -22.77
N LEU A 76 -10.95 18.41 -21.64
CA LEU A 76 -11.00 17.74 -20.32
C LEU A 76 -12.16 18.20 -19.43
N VAL A 77 -12.96 19.18 -19.88
CA VAL A 77 -14.05 19.79 -19.09
C VAL A 77 -15.31 18.89 -19.02
N ASP A 78 -15.45 17.92 -19.93
CA ASP A 78 -16.70 17.18 -20.17
C ASP A 78 -16.61 15.63 -19.96
N GLN A 79 -15.72 15.11 -19.09
CA GLN A 79 -15.68 13.67 -18.74
C GLN A 79 -15.90 13.40 -17.25
#